data_AF-A0A1I5I013-F1
#
_entry.id   AF-A0A1I5I013-F1
#
_cell.length_a   1.000
_cell.length_b   1.000
_cell.length_c   1.000
_cell.angle_alpha   90.00
_cell.angle_beta   90.00
_cell.angle_gamma   90.00
#
_symmetry.space_group_name_H-M   'P 1'
#
loop_
_entity.id
_entity.type
_entity.pdbx_description
1 polymer ?
#
loop_
_entity_poly.entity_id
_entity_poly.type
_entity_poly.pdbx_seq_one_letter_code
_entity_poly.pdbx_strand_id
1 'polypeptide(L)' 'MRIKRLSGLFTLLGCLWMGIAMSSCTYKAAPQGNPHGLPPGQAKKITGSKSAKPYAPGQQKKY' A
#
# COMPACT_ATOMS: atom_id res chain seq x y z
N MET A 1 -31.57 31.70 -13.47
CA MET A 1 -31.43 30.54 -12.54
C MET A 1 -30.98 29.23 -13.20
N ARG A 2 -31.25 28.98 -14.49
CA ARG A 2 -30.97 27.69 -15.17
C ARG A 2 -29.46 27.36 -15.32
N ILE A 3 -28.61 28.36 -15.57
CA ILE A 3 -27.16 28.20 -15.69
C ILE A 3 -26.49 27.90 -14.35
N LYS A 4 -26.97 28.50 -13.24
CA LYS A 4 -26.46 28.25 -11.89
C LYS A 4 -26.75 26.82 -11.41
N ARG A 5 -27.90 26.26 -11.80
CA ARG A 5 -28.27 24.85 -11.53
C ARG A 5 -27.45 23.86 -12.38
N LEU A 6 -27.16 24.22 -13.64
CA LEU A 6 -26.33 23.42 -14.54
C LEU A 6 -24.86 23.39 -14.07
N SER A 7 -24.32 24.53 -13.63
CA SER A 7 -22.97 24.60 -13.04
C SER A 7 -22.86 23.78 -11.75
N GLY A 8 -23.87 23.82 -10.88
CA GLY A 8 -23.90 23.02 -9.65
C GLY A 8 -23.92 21.51 -9.92
N LEU A 9 -24.66 21.07 -10.95
CA LEU A 9 -24.68 19.67 -11.37
C LEU A 9 -23.31 19.22 -11.89
N PHE A 10 -22.65 20.03 -12.72
CA PHE A 10 -21.29 19.72 -13.20
C PHE A 10 -20.25 19.68 -12.08
N THR A 11 -20.37 20.55 -11.06
CA THR A 11 -19.53 20.49 -9.87
C THR A 11 -19.72 19.18 -9.10
N LEU A 12 -20.97 18.74 -8.87
CA LEU A 12 -21.25 17.49 -8.18
C LEU A 12 -20.72 16.26 -8.94
N LEU A 13 -20.90 16.23 -10.26
CA LEU A 13 -20.38 15.17 -11.12
C LEU A 13 -18.84 15.15 -11.13
N GLY A 14 -18.19 16.31 -11.10
CA GLY A 14 -16.73 16.43 -11.00
C GLY A 14 -16.17 15.92 -9.67
N CYS A 15 -16.80 16.25 -8.54
CA CYS A 15 -16.40 15.75 -7.23
C CYS A 15 -16.51 14.22 -7.13
N LEU A 16 -17.58 13.64 -7.71
CA LEU A 16 -17.77 12.19 -7.74
C LEU A 16 -16.67 11.48 -8.55
N TRP A 17 -16.30 12.02 -9.71
CA TRP A 17 -15.25 11.45 -10.56
C TRP A 17 -13.87 11.51 -9.90
N MET A 18 -13.56 12.61 -9.22
CA MET A 18 -12.32 12.75 -8.44
C MET A 18 -12.24 11.71 -7.31
N GLY A 19 -13.35 11.44 -6.63
CA GLY A 19 -13.40 10.41 -5.57
C GLY A 19 -13.12 8.99 -6.09
N ILE A 20 -13.63 8.66 -7.28
CA ILE A 20 -13.38 7.34 -7.90
C ILE A 20 -11.92 7.22 -8.34
N ALA A 21 -11.32 8.27 -8.89
CA ALA A 21 -9.93 8.26 -9.37
C ALA A 21 -8.91 7.94 -8.26
N MET A 22 -9.18 8.33 -7.00
CA MET A 22 -8.28 8.08 -5.88
C MET A 22 -8.35 6.63 -5.34
N SER A 23 -9.29 5.80 -5.79
CA SER A 23 -9.50 4.45 -5.25
C SER A 23 -8.49 3.40 -5.71
N SER A 24 -7.63 3.69 -6.69
CA SER A 24 -6.74 2.67 -7.31
C SER A 24 -5.34 2.55 -6.69
N CYS A 25 -5.02 3.30 -5.63
CA CYS A 25 -3.74 3.20 -4.93
C CYS A 25 -3.68 1.99 -3.97
N THR A 26 -3.84 0.77 -4.47
CA THR A 26 -3.51 -0.44 -3.70
C THR A 26 -2.14 -0.96 -4.10
N TYR A 27 -1.15 -0.87 -3.21
CA TYR A 27 0.14 -1.52 -3.43
C TYR A 27 -0.06 -3.02 -3.17
N LYS A 28 0.11 -3.85 -4.19
CA LYS A 28 0.23 -5.29 -3.98
C LYS A 28 1.64 -5.54 -3.48
N ALA A 29 1.81 -5.68 -2.16
CA ALA A 29 3.04 -6.22 -1.58
C ALA A 29 3.13 -7.73 -1.86
N ALA A 30 3.17 -8.13 -3.12
CA ALA A 30 3.49 -9.50 -3.48
C ALA A 30 5.02 -9.68 -3.39
N PRO A 31 5.54 -10.70 -2.69
CA PRO A 31 6.95 -11.03 -2.72
C PRO A 31 7.24 -11.75 -4.05
N GLN A 32 7.17 -11.01 -5.16
CA GLN A 32 7.51 -11.55 -6.47
C GLN A 32 9.04 -11.65 -6.53
N GLY A 33 9.58 -12.82 -6.19
CA GLY A 33 10.98 -13.15 -6.43
C GLY A 33 11.78 -13.79 -5.30
N ASN A 34 11.20 -14.04 -4.11
CA ASN A 34 11.93 -14.74 -3.04
C ASN A 34 11.21 -16.00 -2.56
N PRO A 35 11.72 -17.22 -2.86
CA PRO A 35 11.16 -18.48 -2.34
C PRO A 35 11.22 -18.58 -0.80
N HIS A 36 12.02 -17.72 -0.15
CA HIS A 36 12.18 -17.68 1.31
C HIS A 36 11.31 -16.62 2.01
N GLY A 37 10.34 -16.01 1.31
CA GLY A 37 9.41 -15.04 1.89
C GLY A 37 9.97 -13.62 2.01
N LEU A 38 9.55 -12.88 3.05
CA LEU A 38 9.96 -11.48 3.26
C LEU A 38 11.49 -11.37 3.43
N PRO A 39 12.17 -10.46 2.72
CA PRO A 39 13.59 -10.24 2.91
C PRO A 39 13.88 -9.78 4.36
N PRO A 40 15.04 -10.17 4.92
CA PRO A 40 15.35 -10.00 6.35
C PRO A 40 15.30 -8.54 6.81
N GLY A 41 15.63 -7.59 5.92
CA GLY A 41 15.51 -6.16 6.19
C GLY A 41 14.05 -5.68 6.32
N GLN A 42 13.13 -6.21 5.51
CA GLN A 42 11.71 -5.91 5.62
C GLN A 42 11.10 -6.59 6.84
N ALA A 43 11.45 -7.87 7.09
CA ALA A 43 11.03 -8.59 8.28
C ALA A 43 11.47 -7.87 9.56
N LYS A 44 12.71 -7.36 9.61
CA LYS A 44 13.21 -6.51 10.71
C LYS A 44 12.33 -5.27 10.92
N LYS A 45 12.02 -4.54 9.85
CA LYS A 45 11.20 -3.31 9.92
C LYS A 45 9.79 -3.60 10.44
N ILE A 46 9.15 -4.67 9.94
CA ILE A 46 7.78 -5.05 10.33
C ILE A 46 7.74 -5.53 11.78
N THR A 47 8.74 -6.30 12.22
CA THR A 47 8.80 -6.87 13.57
C THR A 47 9.30 -5.90 14.64
N GLY A 48 9.82 -4.73 14.25
CA GLY A 48 10.44 -3.78 15.18
C GLY A 48 11.73 -4.27 15.83
N SER A 49 12.32 -5.35 15.34
CA SER A 49 13.52 -5.94 15.93
C SER A 49 14.77 -5.09 15.65
N LYS A 50 15.68 -5.05 16.63
CA LYS A 50 16.94 -4.27 16.49
C LYS A 50 17.88 -4.85 15.43
N SER A 51 17.76 -6.13 15.08
CA SER A 51 18.68 -6.85 14.19
C SER A 51 17.95 -7.69 13.15
N ALA A 52 18.48 -7.73 11.92
CA ALA A 52 17.97 -8.58 10.84
C ALA A 52 18.53 -10.01 10.88
N LYS A 53 19.52 -10.27 11.75
CA LYS A 53 20.19 -11.58 11.89
C LYS A 53 19.20 -12.74 12.10
N PRO A 54 18.15 -12.63 12.94
CA PRO A 54 17.21 -13.73 13.15
C PRO A 54 16.39 -14.12 11.91
N TYR A 55 16.31 -13.23 10.91
CA TYR A 55 15.54 -13.42 9.68
C TYR A 55 16.44 -13.78 8.50
N ALA A 56 17.77 -13.82 8.68
CA ALA A 56 18.70 -14.13 7.61
C ALA A 56 18.72 -15.65 7.30
N PRO A 57 18.87 -16.04 6.03
CA PRO A 57 18.93 -17.45 5.65
C PRO A 57 20.16 -18.13 6.26
N GLY A 58 20.01 -19.39 6.67
CA GLY A 58 21.10 -20.19 7.27
C GLY A 58 21.44 -19.87 8.72
N GLN A 59 20.77 -18.90 9.36
CA GLN A 59 20.96 -18.62 10.79
C GLN A 59 20.07 -19.56 11.64
N GLN A 60 20.63 -20.13 12.71
CA GLN A 60 19.85 -20.87 13.70
C GLN A 60 18.97 -19.86 14.45
N LYS A 61 17.65 -19.97 14.23
CA LYS A 61 16.67 -19.17 14.95
C LYS A 61 16.65 -19.65 16.41
N LYS A 62 16.91 -18.73 17.35
CA LYS A 62 16.68 -18.98 18.78
C LYS A 62 15.19 -18.73 19.03
N TYR A 63 14.43 -19.80 19.23
CA TYR A 63 13.04 -19.73 19.70
C TYR A 63 13.05 -19.80 21.22
#